data_AF-A0AAW1PQG7-F1
#
_entry.id   AF-A0AAW1PQG7-F1
#
_cell.length_a   1.000
_cell.length_b   1.000
_cell.length_c   1.000
_cell.angle_alpha   90.00
_cell.angle_beta   90.00
_cell.angle_gamma   90.00
#
_symmetry.space_group_name_H-M   'P 1'
#
loop_
_entity.id
_entity.type
_entity.pdbx_description
1 polymer ?
#
loop_
_entity_poly.entity_id
_entity_poly.type
_entity_poly.pdbx_seq_one_letter_code
_entity_poly.pdbx_strand_id
1 'polypeptide(L)'
;MYGVPQQQHQRDFLDDIFKAPEEGFKEYLPVDEFFDDYLKDLAEGEPDGAGPGQNKGARRPAEYLNGGAEETKVAVPGADPEAKPKRKRNRNERQQMLNKLAQLRYRERKRQKAQELAGAVDNLSQQVTEQAKLESKTKQLAEQNRYLEDALQQKEAEVQQAKQQQQQTASGSEGSSGVSTKQRSEASKKEELGELVQRWLDTVEELRQLLALVGLDQAGPNFGGLLKSVEDFSSFSPHQQRILHNIVDKIDMHVDTVMQLCMAVLRLSGADIEAIMNANFDRCRNLLGWKEEEKWINTAQELSFSLQQREKILHARQDMLAKLQRIYTERHRLNAQAVSMLLPSVHSTAAEQAPGELPEGERKELTQVLEALEENLKAEQRAVCEQEYITFKHLLTPFQGGLFVVKAFPDHCDCLALVNAVHQLYGDLEVVVQR
;
A
#
# COMPACT_ATOMS: atom_id res chain seq x y z
N MET A 1 -45.51 25.64 25.36
CA MET A 1 -44.31 26.49 25.54
C MET A 1 -43.21 25.62 26.13
N TYR A 2 -42.00 25.85 25.63
CA TYR A 2 -40.84 24.96 25.52
C TYR A 2 -40.18 24.49 26.82
N GLY A 3 -39.48 23.33 26.73
CA GLY A 3 -38.46 22.91 27.69
C GLY A 3 -38.12 21.41 27.60
N VAL A 4 -37.30 21.02 26.62
CA VAL A 4 -36.75 19.64 26.43
C VAL A 4 -35.21 19.75 26.43
N PRO A 5 -34.47 18.73 26.93
CA PRO A 5 -33.18 18.90 27.59
C PRO A 5 -31.98 18.73 26.65
N GLN A 6 -30.97 19.60 26.80
CA GLN A 6 -29.67 19.54 26.13
C GLN A 6 -28.59 19.04 27.10
N GLN A 7 -28.36 17.72 27.17
CA GLN A 7 -27.14 17.15 27.77
C GLN A 7 -26.70 15.84 27.09
N GLN A 8 -26.96 15.69 25.79
CA GLN A 8 -26.61 14.45 25.08
C GLN A 8 -25.81 14.66 23.77
N HIS A 9 -25.41 15.89 23.42
CA HIS A 9 -24.82 16.19 22.10
C HIS A 9 -23.30 16.42 22.08
N GLN A 10 -22.58 16.28 23.19
CA GLN A 10 -21.12 16.51 23.21
C GLN A 10 -20.25 15.25 23.32
N ARG A 11 -20.87 14.06 23.47
CA ARG A 11 -20.15 12.79 23.33
C ARG A 11 -20.27 12.17 21.95
N ASP A 12 -21.29 12.54 21.17
CA ASP A 12 -21.51 11.96 19.85
C ASP A 12 -20.62 12.61 18.76
N PHE A 13 -20.14 13.85 18.94
CA PHE A 13 -19.37 14.55 17.90
C PHE A 13 -17.98 13.93 17.60
N LEU A 14 -17.25 13.47 18.62
CA LEU A 14 -15.95 12.82 18.41
C LEU A 14 -16.08 11.35 18.03
N ASP A 15 -17.17 10.68 18.42
CA ASP A 15 -17.46 9.31 17.99
C ASP A 15 -18.04 9.27 16.56
N ASP A 16 -18.66 10.34 16.06
CA ASP A 16 -19.17 10.45 14.69
C ASP A 16 -18.09 10.87 13.67
N ILE A 17 -17.01 11.54 14.09
CA ILE A 17 -15.84 11.83 13.22
C ILE A 17 -14.98 10.58 12.98
N PHE A 18 -14.93 9.64 13.93
CA PHE A 18 -14.08 8.45 13.87
C PHE A 18 -14.84 7.12 13.70
N LYS A 19 -16.17 7.14 13.60
CA LYS A 19 -16.91 6.03 13.00
C LYS A 19 -16.65 6.04 11.51
N ALA A 20 -15.86 5.07 11.04
CA ALA A 20 -15.84 4.71 9.64
C ALA A 20 -17.29 4.53 9.16
N PRO A 21 -17.72 5.15 8.06
CA PRO A 21 -19.03 4.87 7.51
C PRO A 21 -19.08 3.36 7.20
N GLU A 22 -20.08 2.66 7.74
CA GLU A 22 -20.49 1.34 7.23
C GLU A 22 -21.13 1.46 5.83
N GLU A 23 -21.24 2.68 5.30
CA GLU A 23 -21.55 2.95 3.90
C GLU A 23 -20.26 2.79 3.07
N GLY A 24 -20.30 1.88 2.10
CA GLY A 24 -19.16 1.49 1.29
C GLY A 24 -18.30 2.67 0.84
N PHE A 25 -16.99 2.49 0.92
CA PHE A 25 -15.91 3.37 0.46
C PHE A 25 -16.20 3.94 -0.93
N LYS A 26 -16.99 5.01 -0.99
CA LYS A 26 -17.11 5.89 -2.15
C LYS A 26 -15.94 6.85 -2.08
N GLU A 27 -15.13 6.77 -3.13
CA GLU A 27 -14.20 7.80 -3.61
C GLU A 27 -13.09 8.22 -2.64
N TYR A 28 -11.92 7.60 -2.80
CA TYR A 28 -10.69 8.38 -2.69
C TYR A 28 -10.66 9.32 -3.89
N LEU A 29 -11.07 10.57 -3.68
CA LEU A 29 -11.00 11.62 -4.70
C LEU A 29 -9.52 11.92 -5.04
N PRO A 30 -9.18 12.23 -6.30
CA PRO A 30 -7.86 12.72 -6.66
C PRO A 30 -7.47 13.97 -5.83
N VAL A 31 -6.16 14.17 -5.66
CA VAL A 31 -5.57 15.28 -4.88
C VAL A 31 -6.12 16.66 -5.27
N ASP A 32 -6.51 16.83 -6.53
CA ASP A 32 -7.03 18.10 -7.05
C ASP A 32 -8.41 18.46 -6.44
N GLU A 33 -9.28 17.47 -6.21
CA GLU A 33 -10.59 17.68 -5.59
C GLU A 33 -10.47 17.84 -4.05
N PHE A 34 -9.42 17.28 -3.43
CA PHE A 34 -9.11 17.49 -2.00
C PHE A 34 -8.69 18.93 -1.69
N PHE A 35 -7.89 19.57 -2.55
CA PHE A 35 -7.48 20.97 -2.35
C PHE A 35 -8.66 21.93 -2.53
N ASP A 36 -9.60 21.64 -3.43
CA ASP A 36 -10.80 22.46 -3.60
C ASP A 36 -11.68 22.45 -2.34
N ASP A 37 -11.92 21.29 -1.73
CA ASP A 37 -12.70 21.19 -0.48
C ASP A 37 -11.93 21.78 0.71
N TYR A 38 -10.62 21.53 0.81
CA TYR A 38 -9.79 22.10 1.89
C TYR A 38 -9.68 23.63 1.81
N LEU A 39 -9.55 24.21 0.61
CA LEU A 39 -9.52 25.67 0.41
C LEU A 39 -10.88 26.30 0.68
N LYS A 40 -11.97 25.56 0.43
CA LYS A 40 -13.34 26.00 0.74
C LYS A 40 -13.60 26.02 2.24
N ASP A 41 -13.14 24.99 2.96
CA ASP A 41 -13.21 24.94 4.43
C ASP A 41 -12.35 26.04 5.09
N LEU A 42 -11.19 26.36 4.50
CA LEU A 42 -10.35 27.50 4.93
C LEU A 42 -10.98 28.86 4.63
N ALA A 43 -11.76 28.98 3.56
CA ALA A 43 -12.45 30.21 3.18
C ALA A 43 -13.71 30.47 4.04
N GLU A 44 -14.31 29.42 4.60
CA GLU A 44 -15.57 29.49 5.36
C GLU A 44 -15.40 29.77 6.87
N GLY A 45 -14.16 29.99 7.35
CA GLY A 45 -13.83 30.65 8.62
C GLY A 45 -14.67 30.26 9.84
N GLU A 46 -14.15 29.35 10.68
CA GLU A 46 -14.80 28.99 11.96
C GLU A 46 -15.10 30.22 12.84
N PRO A 47 -16.33 30.34 13.40
CA PRO A 47 -16.67 31.40 14.33
C PRO A 47 -16.06 31.14 15.72
N ASP A 48 -15.31 32.13 16.19
CA ASP A 48 -14.67 32.22 17.51
C ASP A 48 -15.52 31.78 18.70
N GLY A 49 -14.92 31.03 19.64
CA GLY A 49 -15.59 30.63 20.88
C GLY A 49 -14.73 30.06 22.02
N ALA A 50 -13.89 30.92 22.62
CA ALA A 50 -13.49 30.99 24.04
C ALA A 50 -13.34 29.73 24.94
N GLY A 51 -12.16 29.56 25.56
CA GLY A 51 -11.98 28.78 26.82
C GLY A 51 -12.49 29.53 28.07
N PRO A 52 -12.14 29.16 29.33
CA PRO A 52 -11.33 28.03 29.85
C PRO A 52 -11.96 27.28 31.07
N GLY A 53 -11.37 26.19 31.58
CA GLY A 53 -11.66 25.76 32.98
C GLY A 53 -11.27 24.34 33.48
N GLN A 54 -10.21 24.29 34.29
CA GLN A 54 -10.00 23.55 35.57
C GLN A 54 -10.19 22.01 35.71
N ASN A 55 -9.06 21.36 36.03
CA ASN A 55 -8.79 20.46 37.18
C ASN A 55 -9.86 19.45 37.66
N LYS A 56 -9.54 18.15 37.61
CA LYS A 56 -9.54 17.23 38.78
C LYS A 56 -9.02 15.82 38.42
N GLY A 57 -8.18 15.29 39.30
CA GLY A 57 -7.44 14.05 39.14
C GLY A 57 -8.27 12.76 39.21
N ALA A 58 -7.72 11.71 38.59
CA ALA A 58 -8.22 10.34 38.63
C ALA A 58 -7.15 9.38 39.15
N ARG A 59 -7.56 8.58 40.14
CA ARG A 59 -6.83 7.54 40.87
C ARG A 59 -6.50 6.35 39.97
N ARG A 60 -5.27 5.81 40.10
CA ARG A 60 -4.88 4.49 39.55
C ARG A 60 -5.40 3.35 40.43
N PRO A 61 -5.85 2.21 39.86
CA PRO A 61 -6.03 0.97 40.61
C PRO A 61 -4.71 0.21 40.76
N ALA A 62 -4.54 -0.41 41.92
CA ALA A 62 -3.35 -1.13 42.36
C ALA A 62 -3.17 -2.48 41.65
N GLU A 63 -1.94 -2.73 41.21
CA GLU A 63 -1.46 -4.03 40.75
C GLU A 63 -1.17 -4.94 41.95
N TYR A 64 -1.82 -6.11 41.98
CA TYR A 64 -1.44 -7.23 42.84
C TYR A 64 -0.35 -8.04 42.14
N LEU A 65 0.92 -7.79 42.48
CA LEU A 65 2.02 -8.67 42.12
C LEU A 65 2.13 -9.83 43.12
N ASN A 66 2.10 -11.02 42.53
CA ASN A 66 2.05 -12.33 43.15
C ASN A 66 3.43 -12.77 43.62
N GLY A 67 3.48 -13.37 44.81
CA GLY A 67 4.70 -13.69 45.55
C GLY A 67 5.44 -14.93 45.04
N GLY A 68 6.75 -14.76 44.84
CA GLY A 68 7.72 -15.85 44.81
C GLY A 68 8.18 -16.18 46.23
N ALA A 69 7.78 -17.34 46.73
CA ALA A 69 8.25 -17.87 48.01
C ALA A 69 9.58 -18.60 47.83
N GLU A 70 10.69 -17.95 48.22
CA GLU A 70 11.93 -18.63 48.56
C GLU A 70 11.95 -18.96 50.05
N GLU A 71 12.03 -20.27 50.35
CA GLU A 71 12.12 -20.84 51.69
C GLU A 71 13.44 -20.43 52.36
N THR A 72 13.40 -19.45 53.26
CA THR A 72 14.48 -19.24 54.23
C THR A 72 14.21 -20.12 55.46
N LYS A 73 14.97 -21.21 55.59
CA LYS A 73 15.02 -22.06 56.78
C LYS A 73 15.64 -21.27 57.94
N VAL A 74 14.81 -20.78 58.86
CA VAL A 74 15.26 -20.33 60.19
C VAL A 74 14.91 -21.42 61.18
N ALA A 75 15.95 -22.04 61.74
CA ALA A 75 15.85 -23.00 62.83
C ALA A 75 15.47 -22.26 64.12
N VAL A 76 14.32 -22.61 64.68
CA VAL A 76 13.95 -22.24 66.06
C VAL A 76 14.00 -23.51 66.91
N PRO A 77 14.86 -23.58 67.94
CA PRO A 77 14.86 -24.66 68.91
C PRO A 77 13.89 -24.29 70.03
N GLY A 78 12.73 -24.94 70.05
CA GLY A 78 11.74 -24.77 71.11
C GLY A 78 11.06 -26.10 71.37
N ALA A 79 11.60 -26.83 72.34
CA ALA A 79 11.06 -28.07 72.84
C ALA A 79 9.76 -27.81 73.61
N ASP A 80 8.69 -28.47 73.20
CA ASP A 80 7.52 -28.74 74.05
C ASP A 80 7.05 -30.18 73.81
N PRO A 81 7.09 -31.07 74.82
CA PRO A 81 6.86 -32.49 74.64
C PRO A 81 5.42 -32.85 75.01
N GLU A 82 4.43 -32.64 74.14
CA GLU A 82 3.11 -33.26 74.34
C GLU A 82 2.23 -33.34 73.07
N ALA A 83 2.82 -33.85 71.98
CA ALA A 83 2.05 -34.18 70.78
C ALA A 83 1.26 -35.48 70.97
N LYS A 84 0.03 -35.36 71.46
CA LYS A 84 -0.98 -36.43 71.48
C LYS A 84 -1.02 -37.18 70.14
N PRO A 85 -1.04 -38.53 70.12
CA PRO A 85 -0.98 -39.29 68.88
C PRO A 85 -2.19 -38.96 68.00
N LYS A 86 -1.94 -38.25 66.88
CA LYS A 86 -2.97 -37.95 65.87
C LYS A 86 -3.51 -39.29 65.37
N ARG A 87 -4.72 -39.65 65.83
CA ARG A 87 -5.46 -40.84 65.38
C ARG A 87 -5.40 -40.89 63.86
N LYS A 88 -4.77 -41.94 63.32
CA LYS A 88 -4.78 -42.28 61.90
C LYS A 88 -6.24 -42.51 61.51
N ARG A 89 -6.94 -41.46 61.07
CA ARG A 89 -8.25 -41.60 60.45
C ARG A 89 -8.05 -42.51 59.25
N ASN A 90 -8.66 -43.70 59.29
CA ASN A 90 -8.70 -44.63 58.17
C ASN A 90 -9.27 -43.87 56.97
N ARG A 91 -8.35 -43.44 56.10
CA ARG A 91 -8.66 -42.64 54.94
C ARG A 91 -9.35 -43.57 53.96
N ASN A 92 -10.63 -43.33 53.74
CA ASN A 92 -11.50 -44.14 52.86
C ASN A 92 -10.77 -44.42 51.54
N GLU A 93 -10.71 -45.68 51.10
CA GLU A 93 -9.96 -46.13 49.92
C GLU A 93 -10.31 -45.30 48.67
N ARG A 94 -11.59 -44.91 48.56
CA ARG A 94 -12.07 -44.00 47.52
C ARG A 94 -11.33 -42.66 47.51
N GLN A 95 -11.02 -42.09 48.67
CA GLN A 95 -10.28 -40.84 48.80
C GLN A 95 -8.79 -41.03 48.47
N GLN A 96 -8.21 -42.20 48.73
CA GLN A 96 -6.84 -42.51 48.32
C GLN A 96 -6.72 -42.62 46.80
N MET A 97 -7.67 -43.30 46.14
CA MET A 97 -7.74 -43.37 44.67
C MET A 97 -7.93 -41.99 44.03
N LEU A 98 -8.82 -41.15 44.57
CA LEU A 98 -9.02 -39.78 44.07
C LEU A 98 -7.75 -38.91 44.21
N ASN A 99 -7.03 -39.01 45.33
CA ASN A 99 -5.76 -38.31 45.49
C ASN A 99 -4.69 -38.79 44.52
N LYS A 100 -4.60 -40.11 44.28
CA LYS A 100 -3.66 -40.68 43.31
C LYS A 100 -3.95 -40.17 41.89
N LEU A 101 -5.23 -40.11 41.50
CA LEU A 101 -5.65 -39.59 40.20
C LEU A 101 -5.39 -38.07 40.08
N ALA A 102 -5.62 -37.31 41.16
CA ALA A 102 -5.29 -35.89 41.20
C ALA A 102 -3.78 -35.63 41.06
N GLN A 103 -2.94 -36.44 41.72
CA GLN A 103 -1.48 -36.36 41.59
C GLN A 103 -1.00 -36.71 40.17
N LEU A 104 -1.60 -37.72 39.53
CA LEU A 104 -1.30 -38.06 38.14
C LEU A 104 -1.64 -36.90 37.20
N ARG A 105 -2.85 -36.34 37.29
CA ARG A 105 -3.25 -35.15 36.50
C ARG A 105 -2.34 -33.95 36.74
N TYR A 106 -1.89 -33.73 37.98
CA TYR A 106 -0.96 -32.65 38.29
C TYR A 106 0.41 -32.87 37.61
N ARG A 107 0.95 -34.10 37.67
CA ARG A 107 2.21 -34.44 37.00
C ARG A 107 2.09 -34.33 35.48
N GLU A 108 0.96 -34.74 34.93
CA GLU A 108 0.64 -34.62 33.50
C GLU A 108 0.60 -33.17 33.06
N ARG A 109 -0.16 -32.30 33.75
CA ARG A 109 -0.17 -30.85 33.48
C ARG A 109 1.21 -30.21 33.61
N LYS A 110 2.00 -30.62 34.61
CA LYS A 110 3.37 -30.12 34.78
C LYS A 110 4.28 -30.55 33.63
N ARG A 111 4.10 -31.77 33.10
CA ARG A 111 4.81 -32.26 31.92
C ARG A 111 4.38 -31.52 30.65
N GLN A 112 3.08 -31.32 30.44
CA GLN A 112 2.54 -30.54 29.32
C GLN A 112 3.10 -29.11 29.34
N LYS A 113 3.06 -28.42 30.49
CA LYS A 113 3.63 -27.08 30.63
C LYS A 113 5.13 -27.04 30.35
N ALA A 114 5.88 -28.06 30.76
CA ALA A 114 7.30 -28.15 30.45
C ALA A 114 7.56 -28.37 28.94
N GLN A 115 6.73 -29.15 28.26
CA GLN A 115 6.79 -29.35 26.81
C GLN A 115 6.42 -28.07 26.04
N GLU A 116 5.39 -27.36 26.48
CA GLU A 116 4.99 -26.05 25.91
C GLU A 116 6.12 -25.03 26.05
N LEU A 117 6.74 -24.95 27.24
CA LEU A 117 7.88 -24.05 27.46
C LEU A 117 9.10 -24.45 26.63
N ALA A 118 9.39 -25.75 26.47
CA ALA A 118 10.46 -26.22 25.59
C ALA A 118 10.21 -25.82 24.13
N GLY A 119 8.98 -26.02 23.64
CA GLY A 119 8.59 -25.57 22.29
C GLY A 119 8.67 -24.06 22.11
N ALA A 120 8.33 -23.27 23.14
CA ALA A 120 8.47 -21.82 23.11
C ALA A 120 9.95 -21.39 23.04
N VAL A 121 10.85 -22.06 23.76
CA VAL A 121 12.30 -21.80 23.69
C VAL A 121 12.87 -22.18 22.32
N ASP A 122 12.43 -23.29 21.74
CA ASP A 122 12.85 -23.70 20.40
C ASP A 122 12.40 -22.69 19.34
N ASN A 123 11.15 -22.21 19.43
CA ASN A 123 10.62 -21.19 18.53
C ASN A 123 11.37 -19.85 18.66
N LEU A 124 11.62 -19.39 19.90
CA LEU A 124 12.42 -18.18 20.15
C LEU A 124 13.86 -18.34 19.64
N SER A 125 14.45 -19.52 19.79
CA SER A 125 15.79 -19.81 19.28
C SER A 125 15.83 -19.77 17.75
N GLN A 126 14.80 -20.30 17.07
CA GLN A 126 14.68 -20.18 15.62
C GLN A 126 14.56 -18.72 15.19
N GLN A 127 13.73 -17.92 15.85
CA GLN A 127 13.60 -16.48 15.58
C GLN A 127 14.93 -15.73 15.74
N VAL A 128 15.70 -16.01 16.78
CA VAL A 128 17.04 -15.42 16.97
C VAL A 128 17.99 -15.81 15.84
N THR A 129 17.97 -17.07 15.37
CA THR A 129 18.81 -17.49 14.24
C THR A 129 18.39 -16.85 12.91
N GLU A 130 17.09 -16.65 12.70
CA GLU A 130 16.57 -15.96 11.52
C GLU A 130 16.93 -14.47 11.54
N GLN A 131 16.78 -13.82 12.69
CA GLN A 131 17.19 -12.43 12.89
C GLN A 131 18.70 -12.25 12.63
N ALA A 132 19.55 -13.15 13.14
CA ALA A 132 20.99 -13.12 12.87
C ALA A 132 21.33 -13.28 11.37
N LYS A 133 20.58 -14.12 10.64
CA LYS A 133 20.73 -14.26 9.17
C LYS A 133 20.32 -12.98 8.45
N LEU A 134 19.21 -12.37 8.84
CA LEU A 134 18.74 -11.11 8.27
C LEU A 134 19.74 -9.98 8.54
N GLU A 135 20.25 -9.84 9.76
CA GLU A 135 21.30 -8.86 10.10
C GLU A 135 22.57 -9.06 9.26
N SER A 136 22.99 -10.31 9.03
CA SER A 136 24.13 -10.61 8.15
C SER A 136 23.85 -10.20 6.71
N LYS A 137 22.64 -10.44 6.20
CA LYS A 137 22.25 -10.04 4.83
C LYS A 137 22.19 -8.52 4.69
N THR A 138 21.65 -7.81 5.69
CA THR A 138 21.61 -6.35 5.72
C THR A 138 23.01 -5.75 5.72
N LYS A 139 23.96 -6.33 6.46
CA LYS A 139 25.38 -5.91 6.41
C LYS A 139 25.99 -6.09 5.02
N GLN A 140 25.76 -7.25 4.38
CA GLN A 140 26.26 -7.49 3.02
C GLN A 140 25.67 -6.52 1.99
N LEU A 141 24.37 -6.23 2.08
CA LEU A 141 23.71 -5.25 1.20
C LEU A 141 24.24 -3.83 1.44
N ALA A 142 24.52 -3.46 2.70
CA ALA A 142 25.12 -2.16 3.02
C ALA A 142 26.54 -2.03 2.44
N GLU A 143 27.36 -3.09 2.50
CA GLU A 143 28.68 -3.12 1.87
C GLU A 143 28.59 -3.02 0.34
N GLN A 144 27.62 -3.71 -0.28
CA GLN A 144 27.38 -3.62 -1.72
C GLN A 144 26.91 -2.23 -2.15
N ASN A 145 25.99 -1.62 -1.39
CA ASN A 145 25.53 -0.25 -1.67
C ASN A 145 26.68 0.74 -1.58
N ARG A 146 27.52 0.65 -0.54
CA ARG A 146 28.71 1.50 -0.42
C ARG A 146 29.66 1.33 -1.62
N TYR A 147 29.89 0.09 -2.06
CA TYR A 147 30.71 -0.17 -3.24
C TYR A 147 30.13 0.45 -4.51
N LEU A 148 28.81 0.37 -4.70
CA LEU A 148 28.13 0.98 -5.84
C LEU A 148 28.13 2.51 -5.78
N GLU A 149 27.97 3.11 -4.60
CA GLU A 149 28.09 4.55 -4.37
C GLU A 149 29.49 5.07 -4.73
N ASP A 150 30.55 4.37 -4.27
CA ASP A 150 31.93 4.70 -4.61
C ASP A 150 32.18 4.60 -6.14
N ALA A 151 31.64 3.57 -6.79
CA ALA A 151 31.72 3.39 -8.24
C ALA A 151 30.96 4.47 -9.02
N LEU A 152 29.80 4.90 -8.51
CA LEU A 152 28.99 5.96 -9.11
C LEU A 152 29.72 7.31 -9.01
N GLN A 153 30.27 7.64 -7.84
CA GLN A 153 31.11 8.85 -7.67
C GLN A 153 32.31 8.86 -8.62
N GLN A 154 32.97 7.71 -8.81
CA GLN A 154 34.06 7.60 -9.77
C GLN A 154 33.60 7.88 -11.22
N LYS A 155 32.44 7.34 -11.61
CA LYS A 155 31.86 7.58 -12.94
C LYS A 155 31.40 9.02 -13.13
N GLU A 156 30.83 9.65 -12.10
CA GLU A 156 30.49 11.07 -12.14
C GLU A 156 31.71 11.96 -12.33
N ALA A 157 32.82 11.65 -11.65
CA ALA A 157 34.09 12.36 -11.85
C ALA A 157 34.62 12.20 -13.28
N GLU A 158 34.55 11.00 -13.87
CA GLU A 158 34.91 10.75 -15.27
C GLU A 158 34.03 11.57 -16.24
N VAL A 159 32.71 11.61 -16.01
CA VAL A 159 31.77 12.38 -16.82
C VAL A 159 32.03 13.88 -16.70
N GLN A 160 32.33 14.39 -15.50
CA GLN A 160 32.68 15.79 -15.30
C GLN A 160 33.98 16.15 -16.03
N GLN A 161 34.99 15.29 -16.00
CA GLN A 161 36.23 15.48 -16.78
C GLN A 161 35.95 15.50 -18.29
N ALA A 162 35.14 14.57 -18.80
CA ALA A 162 34.76 14.54 -20.21
C ALA A 162 33.99 15.81 -20.63
N LYS A 163 33.08 16.30 -19.79
CA LYS A 163 32.36 17.57 -20.02
C LYS A 163 33.30 18.77 -20.07
N GLN A 164 34.29 18.85 -19.16
CA GLN A 164 35.29 19.91 -19.18
C GLN A 164 36.13 19.87 -20.46
N GLN A 165 36.53 18.68 -20.92
CA GLN A 165 37.24 18.53 -22.20
C GLN A 165 36.37 18.98 -23.39
N GLN A 166 35.09 18.65 -23.40
CA GLN A 166 34.15 19.10 -24.44
C GLN A 166 33.93 20.62 -24.41
N GLN A 167 33.88 21.24 -23.23
CA GLN A 167 33.75 22.69 -23.13
C GLN A 167 35.00 23.40 -23.64
N GLN A 168 36.20 22.88 -23.35
CA GLN A 168 37.45 23.43 -23.87
C GLN A 168 37.56 23.32 -25.40
N THR A 169 37.04 22.24 -26.00
CA THR A 169 37.00 22.11 -27.47
C THR A 169 35.89 22.96 -28.09
N ALA A 170 34.76 23.16 -27.41
CA ALA A 170 33.65 24.00 -27.87
C ALA A 170 33.96 25.51 -27.81
N SER A 171 34.76 25.97 -26.85
CA SER A 171 35.19 27.38 -26.75
C SER A 171 36.07 27.87 -27.92
N GLY A 172 36.50 26.98 -28.83
CA GLY A 172 37.16 27.35 -30.09
C GLY A 172 36.20 27.64 -31.26
N SER A 173 34.89 27.48 -31.08
CA SER A 173 33.88 27.59 -32.13
C SER A 173 32.70 28.47 -31.67
N GLU A 174 32.98 29.64 -31.09
CA GLU A 174 31.96 30.62 -30.71
C GLU A 174 31.48 31.41 -31.93
N GLY A 175 30.28 31.05 -32.39
CA GLY A 175 29.55 31.78 -33.40
C GLY A 175 28.05 31.52 -33.29
N SER A 176 27.40 32.21 -32.35
CA SER A 176 25.98 32.63 -32.42
C SER A 176 24.90 31.55 -32.48
N SER A 177 24.28 31.25 -31.32
CA SER A 177 22.81 31.17 -31.17
C SER A 177 22.42 30.74 -29.75
N GLY A 178 22.29 31.73 -28.86
CA GLY A 178 21.63 31.55 -27.57
C GLY A 178 20.12 31.61 -27.75
N VAL A 179 19.52 30.53 -28.25
CA VAL A 179 18.06 30.35 -28.27
C VAL A 179 17.71 28.98 -27.68
N SER A 180 17.14 29.03 -26.48
CA SER A 180 16.07 28.17 -25.96
C SER A 180 16.34 26.67 -25.75
N THR A 181 17.18 26.32 -24.76
CA THR A 181 17.37 24.92 -24.31
C THR A 181 16.12 24.31 -23.65
N LYS A 182 15.26 25.12 -23.01
CA LYS A 182 14.02 24.63 -22.36
C LYS A 182 12.94 24.21 -23.37
N GLN A 183 12.72 24.98 -24.44
CA GLN A 183 11.72 24.60 -25.45
C GLN A 183 12.10 23.33 -26.21
N ARG A 184 13.40 23.00 -26.30
CA ARG A 184 13.85 21.76 -26.93
C ARG A 184 13.55 20.52 -26.09
N SER A 185 13.51 20.62 -24.75
CA SER A 185 13.20 19.44 -23.91
C SER A 185 11.71 19.10 -23.89
N GLU A 186 10.82 20.11 -23.89
CA GLU A 186 9.38 19.89 -23.97
C GLU A 186 8.95 19.29 -25.30
N ALA A 187 9.53 19.77 -26.42
CA ALA A 187 9.29 19.19 -27.74
C ALA A 187 9.70 17.71 -27.80
N SER A 188 10.85 17.36 -27.21
CA SER A 188 11.32 15.98 -27.14
C SER A 188 10.41 15.08 -26.31
N LYS A 189 9.94 15.55 -25.14
CA LYS A 189 8.97 14.79 -24.30
C LYS A 189 7.65 14.55 -25.04
N LYS A 190 7.18 15.54 -25.81
CA LYS A 190 5.94 15.44 -26.58
C LYS A 190 6.07 14.44 -27.73
N GLU A 191 7.22 14.40 -28.39
CA GLU A 191 7.53 13.42 -29.44
C GLU A 191 7.58 12.00 -28.85
N GLU A 192 8.29 11.80 -27.74
CA GLU A 192 8.36 10.52 -27.02
C GLU A 192 6.96 10.03 -26.58
N LEU A 193 6.13 10.92 -26.01
CA LEU A 193 4.76 10.57 -25.64
C LEU A 193 3.92 10.19 -26.87
N GLY A 194 4.11 10.87 -28.00
CA GLY A 194 3.44 10.55 -29.26
C GLY A 194 3.77 9.14 -29.77
N GLU A 195 5.05 8.75 -29.68
CA GLU A 195 5.51 7.39 -30.05
C GLU A 195 4.91 6.32 -29.12
N LEU A 196 4.87 6.58 -27.81
CA LEU A 196 4.28 5.66 -26.83
C LEU A 196 2.77 5.46 -27.08
N VAL A 197 2.04 6.55 -27.35
CA VAL A 197 0.61 6.49 -27.66
C VAL A 197 0.37 5.74 -28.98
N GLN A 198 1.17 5.98 -30.02
CA GLN A 198 1.00 5.24 -31.28
C GLN A 198 1.26 3.74 -31.08
N ARG A 199 2.31 3.38 -30.35
CA ARG A 199 2.61 1.98 -30.03
C ARG A 199 1.51 1.32 -29.20
N TRP A 200 0.88 2.07 -28.29
CA TRP A 200 -0.29 1.61 -27.56
C TRP A 200 -1.45 1.28 -28.49
N LEU A 201 -1.80 2.21 -29.39
CA LEU A 201 -2.89 2.03 -30.36
C LEU A 201 -2.68 0.80 -31.24
N ASP A 202 -1.47 0.64 -31.77
CA ASP A 202 -1.11 -0.50 -32.61
C ASP A 202 -1.24 -1.82 -31.83
N THR A 203 -0.75 -1.85 -30.58
CA THR A 203 -0.80 -3.05 -29.72
C THR A 203 -2.23 -3.45 -29.35
N VAL A 204 -3.10 -2.46 -29.06
CA VAL A 204 -4.53 -2.71 -28.75
C VAL A 204 -5.24 -3.31 -29.96
N GLU A 205 -4.95 -2.82 -31.17
CA GLU A 205 -5.55 -3.33 -32.40
C GLU A 205 -5.07 -4.76 -32.73
N GLU A 206 -3.79 -5.04 -32.54
CA GLU A 206 -3.24 -6.41 -32.67
C GLU A 206 -3.86 -7.38 -31.66
N LEU A 207 -4.04 -6.96 -30.40
CA LEU A 207 -4.75 -7.75 -29.39
C LEU A 207 -6.19 -8.04 -29.79
N ARG A 208 -6.91 -7.05 -30.30
CA ARG A 208 -8.29 -7.21 -30.80
C ARG A 208 -8.35 -8.25 -31.91
N GLN A 209 -7.42 -8.21 -32.87
CA GLN A 209 -7.33 -9.19 -33.95
C GLN A 209 -7.03 -10.61 -33.43
N LEU A 210 -6.08 -10.75 -32.50
CA LEU A 210 -5.73 -12.05 -31.90
C LEU A 210 -6.90 -12.65 -31.11
N LEU A 211 -7.64 -11.83 -30.36
CA LEU A 211 -8.85 -12.27 -29.63
C LEU A 211 -9.98 -12.65 -30.59
N ALA A 212 -10.14 -11.94 -31.70
CA ALA A 212 -11.12 -12.27 -32.73
C ALA A 212 -10.82 -13.62 -33.41
N LEU A 213 -9.55 -13.96 -33.63
CA LEU A 213 -9.16 -15.27 -34.21
C LEU A 213 -9.59 -16.46 -33.36
N VAL A 214 -9.72 -16.28 -32.05
CA VAL A 214 -10.20 -17.30 -31.10
C VAL A 214 -11.69 -17.12 -30.73
N GLY A 215 -12.36 -16.13 -31.31
CA GLY A 215 -13.78 -15.83 -31.06
C GLY A 215 -14.08 -15.22 -29.69
N LEU A 216 -13.08 -14.68 -28.99
CA LEU A 216 -13.24 -14.09 -27.66
C LEU A 216 -13.67 -12.62 -27.69
N ASP A 217 -13.49 -11.91 -28.80
CA ASP A 217 -13.84 -10.49 -28.95
C ASP A 217 -15.36 -10.24 -28.87
N GLN A 218 -16.16 -11.20 -29.33
CA GLN A 218 -17.63 -11.13 -29.37
C GLN A 218 -18.32 -12.04 -28.36
N ALA A 219 -17.56 -12.70 -27.47
CA ALA A 219 -18.13 -13.69 -26.56
C ALA A 219 -19.13 -13.08 -25.56
N GLY A 220 -18.97 -11.79 -25.23
CA GLY A 220 -19.83 -11.08 -24.26
C GLY A 220 -19.98 -11.88 -22.96
N PRO A 221 -21.21 -12.14 -22.48
CA PRO A 221 -21.43 -12.90 -21.23
C PRO A 221 -21.01 -14.37 -21.32
N ASN A 222 -20.80 -14.93 -22.52
CA ASN A 222 -20.36 -16.31 -22.70
C ASN A 222 -18.82 -16.47 -22.66
N PHE A 223 -18.08 -15.39 -22.40
CA PHE A 223 -16.61 -15.42 -22.37
C PHE A 223 -16.07 -16.50 -21.45
N GLY A 224 -16.60 -16.66 -20.23
CA GLY A 224 -16.13 -17.71 -19.30
C GLY A 224 -16.31 -19.14 -19.81
N GLY A 225 -17.34 -19.41 -20.61
CA GLY A 225 -17.53 -20.71 -21.25
C GLY A 225 -16.54 -20.95 -22.39
N LEU A 226 -16.34 -19.93 -23.22
CA LEU A 226 -15.37 -19.99 -24.33
C LEU A 226 -13.93 -20.08 -23.80
N LEU A 227 -13.59 -19.29 -22.79
CA LEU A 227 -12.27 -19.28 -22.15
C LEU A 227 -11.94 -20.66 -21.58
N LYS A 228 -12.87 -21.30 -20.86
CA LYS A 228 -12.67 -22.68 -20.36
C LYS A 228 -12.46 -23.68 -21.50
N SER A 229 -13.19 -23.53 -22.59
CA SER A 229 -13.01 -24.39 -23.77
C SER A 229 -11.65 -24.17 -24.43
N VAL A 230 -11.15 -22.93 -24.45
CA VAL A 230 -9.86 -22.56 -25.01
C VAL A 230 -8.70 -23.00 -24.10
N GLU A 231 -8.86 -22.89 -22.78
CA GLU A 231 -7.88 -23.34 -21.78
C GLU A 231 -7.81 -24.86 -21.67
N ASP A 232 -8.90 -25.57 -21.98
CA ASP A 232 -8.90 -27.03 -22.08
C ASP A 232 -8.33 -27.49 -23.44
N PHE A 233 -7.01 -27.35 -23.58
CA PHE A 233 -6.25 -27.76 -24.76
C PHE A 233 -6.51 -29.23 -25.16
N SER A 234 -6.94 -30.08 -24.23
CA SER A 234 -7.06 -31.53 -24.44
C SER A 234 -8.11 -31.92 -25.49
N SER A 235 -9.09 -31.05 -25.72
CA SER A 235 -10.16 -31.26 -26.70
C SER A 235 -9.75 -30.98 -28.15
N PHE A 236 -8.62 -30.28 -28.35
CA PHE A 236 -8.16 -29.86 -29.68
C PHE A 236 -7.20 -30.87 -30.32
N SER A 237 -7.17 -30.89 -31.65
CA SER A 237 -6.14 -31.63 -32.37
C SER A 237 -4.73 -31.08 -32.08
N PRO A 238 -3.66 -31.90 -32.17
CA PRO A 238 -2.30 -31.43 -31.90
C PRO A 238 -1.85 -30.24 -32.76
N HIS A 239 -2.42 -30.07 -33.96
CA HIS A 239 -2.14 -28.90 -34.81
C HIS A 239 -2.82 -27.64 -34.27
N GLN A 240 -4.09 -27.74 -33.87
CA GLN A 240 -4.83 -26.63 -33.26
C GLN A 240 -4.22 -26.20 -31.92
N GLN A 241 -3.76 -27.15 -31.09
CA GLN A 241 -3.04 -26.84 -29.85
C GLN A 241 -1.80 -25.97 -30.11
N ARG A 242 -0.99 -26.28 -31.14
CA ARG A 242 0.19 -25.46 -31.49
C ARG A 242 -0.19 -24.06 -31.95
N ILE A 243 -1.23 -23.94 -32.79
CA ILE A 243 -1.72 -22.63 -33.23
C ILE A 243 -2.18 -21.83 -32.02
N LEU A 244 -2.94 -22.45 -31.11
CA LEU A 244 -3.47 -21.80 -29.93
C LEU A 244 -2.35 -21.36 -28.97
N HIS A 245 -1.33 -22.20 -28.74
CA HIS A 245 -0.15 -21.81 -27.98
C HIS A 245 0.55 -20.59 -28.59
N ASN A 246 0.76 -20.58 -29.91
CA ASN A 246 1.35 -19.41 -30.58
C ASN A 246 0.51 -18.14 -30.43
N ILE A 247 -0.83 -18.26 -30.38
CA ILE A 247 -1.73 -17.12 -30.15
C ILE A 247 -1.61 -16.64 -28.70
N VAL A 248 -1.62 -17.56 -27.72
CA VAL A 248 -1.45 -17.24 -26.29
C VAL A 248 -0.14 -16.51 -26.05
N ASP A 249 0.97 -17.01 -26.60
CA ASP A 249 2.30 -16.41 -26.44
C ASP A 249 2.35 -14.98 -27.01
N LYS A 250 1.70 -14.76 -28.16
CA LYS A 250 1.58 -13.42 -28.75
C LYS A 250 0.74 -12.49 -27.88
N ILE A 251 -0.41 -12.96 -27.39
CA ILE A 251 -1.27 -12.18 -26.50
C ILE A 251 -0.50 -11.79 -25.24
N ASP A 252 0.22 -12.72 -24.60
CA ASP A 252 1.04 -12.45 -23.41
C ASP A 252 2.11 -11.38 -23.70
N MET A 253 2.80 -11.49 -24.83
CA MET A 253 3.78 -10.48 -25.27
C MET A 253 3.16 -9.09 -25.48
N HIS A 254 1.96 -9.00 -26.08
CA HIS A 254 1.28 -7.72 -26.29
C HIS A 254 0.73 -7.15 -24.98
N VAL A 255 0.20 -7.99 -24.08
CA VAL A 255 -0.19 -7.59 -22.72
C VAL A 255 1.02 -7.03 -21.96
N ASP A 256 2.20 -7.64 -22.10
CA ASP A 256 3.43 -7.13 -21.51
C ASP A 256 3.86 -5.80 -22.07
N THR A 257 3.72 -5.63 -23.38
CA THR A 257 4.02 -4.37 -24.05
C THR A 257 3.10 -3.27 -23.51
N VAL A 258 1.80 -3.55 -23.42
CA VAL A 258 0.79 -2.65 -22.85
C VAL A 258 1.13 -2.29 -21.40
N MET A 259 1.38 -3.28 -20.55
CA MET A 259 1.75 -3.05 -19.15
C MET A 259 2.99 -2.16 -19.03
N GLN A 260 4.03 -2.41 -19.83
CA GLN A 260 5.24 -1.58 -19.85
C GLN A 260 4.96 -0.15 -20.33
N LEU A 261 4.06 0.02 -21.31
CA LEU A 261 3.63 1.33 -21.80
C LEU A 261 2.86 2.10 -20.71
N CYS A 262 1.92 1.46 -20.00
CA CYS A 262 1.21 2.05 -18.86
C CYS A 262 2.21 2.56 -17.80
N MET A 263 3.16 1.71 -17.39
CA MET A 263 4.19 2.10 -16.42
C MET A 263 5.11 3.21 -16.95
N ALA A 264 5.44 3.22 -18.24
CA ALA A 264 6.25 4.28 -18.85
C ALA A 264 5.50 5.62 -18.84
N VAL A 265 4.21 5.62 -19.20
CA VAL A 265 3.35 6.81 -19.16
C VAL A 265 3.19 7.32 -17.73
N LEU A 266 2.99 6.43 -16.75
CA LEU A 266 2.95 6.81 -15.35
C LEU A 266 4.24 7.50 -14.92
N ARG A 267 5.42 7.01 -15.34
CA ARG A 267 6.74 7.61 -15.05
C ARG A 267 6.94 8.98 -15.68
N LEU A 268 6.49 9.16 -16.91
CA LEU A 268 6.56 10.44 -17.61
C LEU A 268 5.62 11.48 -16.99
N SER A 269 4.49 11.02 -16.46
CA SER A 269 3.46 11.83 -15.80
C SER A 269 3.82 12.15 -14.33
N GLY A 270 5.07 12.56 -14.04
CA GLY A 270 5.46 13.08 -12.72
C GLY A 270 4.89 14.49 -12.45
N ALA A 271 5.64 15.38 -11.78
CA ALA A 271 5.22 16.76 -11.44
C ALA A 271 4.81 17.68 -12.63
N ASP A 272 4.82 17.17 -13.87
CA ASP A 272 4.32 17.82 -15.09
C ASP A 272 2.93 17.27 -15.53
N ILE A 273 2.19 16.54 -14.68
CA ILE A 273 0.82 16.03 -14.96
C ILE A 273 -0.06 17.15 -15.53
N GLU A 274 0.02 18.34 -14.95
CA GLU A 274 -0.75 19.51 -15.38
C GLU A 274 -0.37 19.93 -16.81
N ALA A 275 0.92 19.89 -17.19
CA ALA A 275 1.38 20.22 -18.55
C ALA A 275 0.98 19.16 -19.58
N ILE A 276 1.02 17.87 -19.22
CA ILE A 276 0.63 16.76 -20.09
C ILE A 276 -0.89 16.73 -20.28
N MET A 277 -1.66 16.92 -19.19
CA MET A 277 -3.11 17.07 -19.23
C MET A 277 -3.52 18.30 -20.03
N ASN A 278 -2.90 19.47 -19.81
CA ASN A 278 -3.22 20.70 -20.55
C ASN A 278 -2.82 20.65 -22.02
N ALA A 279 -1.73 19.97 -22.40
CA ALA A 279 -1.30 19.85 -23.80
C ALA A 279 -2.16 18.89 -24.63
N ASN A 280 -2.86 17.95 -23.99
CA ASN A 280 -3.66 16.92 -24.64
C ASN A 280 -5.06 16.79 -24.00
N PHE A 281 -5.62 17.87 -23.45
CA PHE A 281 -6.84 17.85 -22.65
C PHE A 281 -8.02 17.21 -23.41
N ASP A 282 -8.09 17.38 -24.73
CA ASP A 282 -9.12 16.74 -25.58
C ASP A 282 -8.91 15.23 -25.83
N ARG A 283 -7.68 14.72 -25.67
CA ARG A 283 -7.34 13.29 -25.87
C ARG A 283 -7.23 12.51 -24.56
N CYS A 284 -6.88 13.18 -23.45
CA CYS A 284 -6.71 12.58 -22.12
C CYS A 284 -7.91 12.86 -21.18
N ARG A 285 -8.97 13.51 -21.66
CA ARG A 285 -10.19 13.82 -20.87
C ARG A 285 -10.79 12.60 -20.17
N ASN A 286 -10.54 11.40 -20.68
CA ASN A 286 -11.06 10.16 -20.14
C ASN A 286 -10.11 9.45 -19.16
N LEU A 287 -9.04 10.11 -18.68
CA LEU A 287 -8.26 9.58 -17.54
C LEU A 287 -9.10 9.45 -16.26
N LEU A 288 -10.30 10.05 -16.24
CA LEU A 288 -11.36 9.81 -15.25
C LEU A 288 -12.13 8.51 -15.50
N GLY A 289 -11.57 7.52 -16.20
CA GLY A 289 -12.21 6.23 -16.45
C GLY A 289 -12.73 5.57 -15.16
N TRP A 290 -12.10 5.82 -14.01
CA TRP A 290 -12.59 5.40 -12.69
C TRP A 290 -14.00 5.91 -12.35
N LYS A 291 -14.44 7.05 -12.91
CA LYS A 291 -15.81 7.59 -12.76
C LYS A 291 -16.84 6.73 -13.50
N GLU A 292 -16.43 5.88 -14.44
CA GLU A 292 -17.30 4.92 -15.13
C GLU A 292 -17.37 3.59 -14.37
N GLU A 293 -17.86 3.62 -13.14
CA GLU A 293 -18.00 2.42 -12.27
C GLU A 293 -18.67 1.26 -13.00
N GLU A 294 -19.76 1.53 -13.73
CA GLU A 294 -20.50 0.52 -14.51
C GLU A 294 -19.65 -0.14 -15.59
N LYS A 295 -18.74 0.60 -16.25
CA LYS A 295 -17.82 0.05 -17.26
C LYS A 295 -16.91 -1.01 -16.64
N TRP A 296 -16.34 -0.73 -15.47
CA TRP A 296 -15.43 -1.67 -14.80
C TRP A 296 -16.15 -2.86 -14.19
N ILE A 297 -17.37 -2.67 -13.69
CA ILE A 297 -18.25 -3.76 -13.26
C ILE A 297 -18.54 -4.70 -14.44
N ASN A 298 -18.98 -4.16 -15.58
CA ASN A 298 -19.26 -4.94 -16.78
C ASN A 298 -18.01 -5.68 -17.27
N THR A 299 -16.86 -5.00 -17.27
CA THR A 299 -15.57 -5.60 -17.63
C THR A 299 -15.20 -6.74 -16.68
N ALA A 300 -15.34 -6.56 -15.37
CA ALA A 300 -15.06 -7.59 -14.36
C ALA A 300 -16.00 -8.81 -14.47
N GLN A 301 -17.27 -8.60 -14.85
CA GLN A 301 -18.21 -9.69 -15.13
C GLN A 301 -17.79 -10.48 -16.38
N GLU A 302 -17.46 -9.79 -17.47
CA GLU A 302 -17.06 -10.43 -18.72
C GLU A 302 -15.78 -11.26 -18.56
N LEU A 303 -14.78 -10.77 -17.81
CA LEU A 303 -13.53 -11.49 -17.54
C LEU A 303 -13.73 -12.84 -16.83
N SER A 304 -14.92 -13.09 -16.26
CA SER A 304 -15.35 -14.41 -15.80
C SER A 304 -14.38 -15.09 -14.83
N PHE A 305 -13.92 -14.35 -13.82
CA PHE A 305 -12.94 -14.84 -12.83
C PHE A 305 -13.40 -16.13 -12.14
N SER A 306 -12.46 -17.09 -12.00
CA SER A 306 -12.67 -18.26 -11.15
C SER A 306 -12.75 -17.87 -9.67
N LEU A 307 -13.32 -18.73 -8.81
CA LEU A 307 -13.42 -18.47 -7.37
C LEU A 307 -12.03 -18.18 -6.76
N GLN A 308 -11.04 -19.00 -7.08
CA GLN A 308 -9.67 -18.82 -6.60
C GLN A 308 -9.02 -17.52 -7.11
N GLN A 309 -9.31 -17.10 -8.34
CA GLN A 309 -8.81 -15.81 -8.84
C GLN A 309 -9.46 -14.65 -8.09
N ARG A 310 -10.77 -14.72 -7.80
CA ARG A 310 -11.48 -13.68 -7.03
C ARG A 310 -10.85 -13.51 -5.65
N GLU A 311 -10.64 -14.59 -4.91
CA GLU A 311 -9.96 -14.57 -3.61
C GLU A 311 -8.58 -13.90 -3.70
N LYS A 312 -7.76 -14.28 -4.70
CA LYS A 312 -6.44 -13.66 -4.93
C LYS A 312 -6.53 -12.16 -5.25
N ILE A 313 -7.50 -11.76 -6.06
CA ILE A 313 -7.73 -10.35 -6.43
C ILE A 313 -8.15 -9.55 -5.20
N LEU A 314 -9.08 -10.07 -4.40
CA LEU A 314 -9.55 -9.41 -3.18
C LEU A 314 -8.43 -9.27 -2.14
N HIS A 315 -7.56 -10.27 -2.02
CA HIS A 315 -6.40 -10.19 -1.14
C HIS A 315 -5.37 -9.17 -1.64
N ALA A 316 -5.03 -9.20 -2.93
CA ALA A 316 -4.14 -8.21 -3.54
C ALA A 316 -4.67 -6.78 -3.39
N ARG A 317 -6.00 -6.59 -3.51
CA ARG A 317 -6.67 -5.32 -3.23
C ARG A 317 -6.41 -4.85 -1.81
N GLN A 318 -6.63 -5.71 -0.83
CA GLN A 318 -6.47 -5.37 0.58
C GLN A 318 -5.04 -4.95 0.89
N ASP A 319 -4.06 -5.66 0.35
CA ASP A 319 -2.64 -5.33 0.50
C ASP A 319 -2.30 -3.98 -0.13
N MET A 320 -2.81 -3.71 -1.33
CA MET A 320 -2.60 -2.45 -2.03
C MET A 320 -3.25 -1.27 -1.29
N LEU A 321 -4.49 -1.42 -0.81
CA LEU A 321 -5.17 -0.39 -0.02
C LEU A 321 -4.44 -0.08 1.28
N ALA A 322 -3.98 -1.12 2.00
CA ALA A 322 -3.19 -0.93 3.21
C ALA A 322 -1.87 -0.20 2.93
N LYS A 323 -1.25 -0.46 1.77
CA LYS A 323 -0.04 0.24 1.33
C LYS A 323 -0.32 1.71 1.00
N LEU A 324 -1.34 2.00 0.19
CA LEU A 324 -1.75 3.36 -0.15
C LEU A 324 -2.14 4.18 1.08
N GLN A 325 -2.87 3.58 2.03
CA GLN A 325 -3.25 4.25 3.27
C GLN A 325 -2.02 4.74 4.06
N ARG A 326 -0.95 3.95 4.14
CA ARG A 326 0.31 4.38 4.80
C ARG A 326 0.96 5.53 4.06
N ILE A 327 0.98 5.48 2.73
CA ILE A 327 1.56 6.53 1.89
C ILE A 327 0.78 7.85 2.07
N TYR A 328 -0.56 7.81 2.05
CA TYR A 328 -1.39 9.00 2.24
C TYR A 328 -1.32 9.55 3.66
N THR A 329 -1.25 8.68 4.68
CA THR A 329 -1.06 9.13 6.08
C THR A 329 0.25 9.90 6.22
N GLU A 330 1.34 9.39 5.63
CA GLU A 330 2.63 10.08 5.66
C GLU A 330 2.61 11.38 4.84
N ARG A 331 1.96 11.38 3.68
CA ARG A 331 1.76 12.60 2.87
C ARG A 331 1.03 13.67 3.65
N HIS A 332 -0.04 13.31 4.33
CA HIS A 332 -0.82 14.24 5.15
C HIS A 332 0.05 14.87 6.25
N ARG A 333 0.85 14.04 6.94
CA ARG A 333 1.81 14.51 7.95
C ARG A 333 2.82 15.50 7.37
N LEU A 334 3.41 15.17 6.22
CA LEU A 334 4.39 16.01 5.53
C LEU A 334 3.77 17.34 5.03
N ASN A 335 2.57 17.31 4.47
CA ASN A 335 1.84 18.50 4.05
C ASN A 335 1.53 19.42 5.24
N ALA A 336 1.05 18.87 6.35
CA ALA A 336 0.80 19.66 7.57
C ALA A 336 2.09 20.33 8.08
N GLN A 337 3.21 19.61 8.02
CA GLN A 337 4.52 20.16 8.38
C GLN A 337 4.94 21.30 7.43
N ALA A 338 4.81 21.13 6.11
CA ALA A 338 5.12 22.15 5.12
C ALA A 338 4.25 23.41 5.30
N VAL A 339 2.93 23.24 5.49
CA VAL A 339 2.01 24.35 5.74
C VAL A 339 2.37 25.09 7.02
N SER A 340 2.72 24.38 8.10
CA SER A 340 3.11 25.01 9.37
C SER A 340 4.38 25.88 9.24
N MET A 341 5.28 25.55 8.31
CA MET A 341 6.50 26.32 8.03
C MET A 341 6.25 27.51 7.09
N LEU A 342 5.22 27.43 6.24
CA LEU A 342 4.86 28.49 5.29
C LEU A 342 3.93 29.54 5.91
N LEU A 343 3.14 29.17 6.91
CA LEU A 343 2.28 30.12 7.61
C LEU A 343 3.12 31.09 8.46
N PRO A 344 2.81 32.40 8.45
CA PRO A 344 3.54 33.37 9.27
C PRO A 344 3.45 32.97 10.74
N SER A 345 4.59 32.75 11.39
CA SER A 345 4.60 32.50 12.83
C SER A 345 4.03 33.72 13.54
N VAL A 346 2.80 33.58 14.07
CA VAL A 346 2.04 34.64 14.77
C VAL A 346 2.80 35.15 16.01
N HIS A 347 3.89 34.50 16.39
CA HIS A 347 4.72 34.86 17.54
C HIS A 347 6.03 35.55 17.18
N SER A 348 6.34 35.75 15.89
CA SER A 348 7.52 36.52 15.49
C SER A 348 7.23 38.03 15.60
N THR A 349 7.42 38.58 16.79
CA THR A 349 7.34 40.02 17.09
C THR A 349 8.52 40.84 16.54
N ALA A 350 9.20 40.36 15.51
CA ALA A 350 10.45 40.94 15.00
C ALA A 350 10.17 41.91 13.85
N ALA A 351 9.99 43.18 14.20
CA ALA A 351 9.77 44.32 13.30
C ALA A 351 10.97 44.70 12.39
N GLU A 352 11.97 43.81 12.20
CA GLU A 352 13.21 44.14 11.47
C GLU A 352 13.62 43.12 10.39
N GLN A 353 12.89 42.02 10.18
CA GLN A 353 13.18 41.12 9.05
C GLN A 353 12.46 41.56 7.79
N ALA A 354 13.20 41.58 6.67
CA ALA A 354 12.65 41.93 5.37
C ALA A 354 11.44 41.03 5.05
N PRO A 355 10.31 41.61 4.60
CA PRO A 355 9.10 40.85 4.36
C PRO A 355 9.36 39.78 3.28
N GLY A 356 9.20 38.51 3.65
CA GLY A 356 9.18 37.37 2.74
C GLY A 356 10.39 36.43 2.77
N GLU A 357 11.44 36.69 3.57
CA GLU A 357 12.56 35.77 3.69
C GLU A 357 12.46 34.90 4.95
N LEU A 358 12.20 33.59 4.76
CA LEU A 358 12.33 32.59 5.82
C LEU A 358 13.78 32.55 6.32
N PRO A 359 14.00 32.47 7.65
CA PRO A 359 15.30 32.18 8.24
C PRO A 359 15.97 30.96 7.57
N GLU A 360 17.30 31.00 7.41
CA GLU A 360 18.06 29.95 6.70
C GLU A 360 17.80 28.53 7.26
N GLY A 361 17.61 28.41 8.59
CA GLY A 361 17.25 27.16 9.24
C GLY A 361 15.88 26.63 8.80
N GLU A 362 14.85 27.48 8.86
CA GLU A 362 13.47 27.12 8.45
C GLU A 362 13.40 26.80 6.95
N ARG A 363 14.17 27.52 6.12
CA ARG A 363 14.28 27.23 4.69
C ARG A 363 14.85 25.84 4.43
N LYS A 364 15.91 25.46 5.17
CA LYS A 364 16.52 24.13 5.04
C LYS A 364 15.56 23.03 5.47
N GLU A 365 14.82 23.24 6.56
CA GLU A 365 13.80 22.28 7.02
C GLU A 365 12.66 22.14 6.01
N LEU A 366 12.16 23.24 5.44
CA LEU A 366 11.15 23.22 4.39
C LEU A 366 11.63 22.44 3.17
N THR A 367 12.87 22.66 2.71
CA THR A 367 13.46 21.88 1.61
C THR A 367 13.46 20.38 1.91
N GLN A 368 13.82 19.97 3.13
CA GLN A 368 13.79 18.55 3.51
C GLN A 368 12.37 17.97 3.50
N VAL A 369 11.37 18.73 3.93
CA VAL A 369 9.96 18.30 3.87
C VAL A 369 9.50 18.14 2.42
N LEU A 370 9.89 19.07 1.54
CA LEU A 370 9.55 19.00 0.12
C LEU A 370 10.22 17.81 -0.57
N GLU A 371 11.50 17.52 -0.26
CA GLU A 371 12.19 16.32 -0.75
C GLU A 371 11.49 15.03 -0.26
N ALA A 372 11.04 15.00 1.00
CA ALA A 372 10.29 13.88 1.55
C ALA A 372 8.91 13.71 0.88
N LEU A 373 8.23 14.82 0.55
CA LEU A 373 6.98 14.78 -0.23
C LEU A 373 7.21 14.23 -1.64
N GLU A 374 8.31 14.62 -2.30
CA GLU A 374 8.68 14.07 -3.60
C GLU A 374 8.90 12.55 -3.54
N GLU A 375 9.65 12.07 -2.54
CA GLU A 375 9.84 10.62 -2.34
C GLU A 375 8.54 9.89 -1.98
N ASN A 376 7.62 10.53 -1.25
CA ASN A 376 6.29 9.99 -0.97
C ASN A 376 5.46 9.84 -2.26
N LEU A 377 5.47 10.83 -3.16
CA LEU A 377 4.81 10.75 -4.47
C LEU A 377 5.41 9.63 -5.33
N LYS A 378 6.74 9.50 -5.36
CA LYS A 378 7.41 8.36 -6.03
C LYS A 378 7.03 7.02 -5.41
N ALA A 379 6.80 6.96 -4.10
CA ALA A 379 6.33 5.75 -3.42
C ALA A 379 4.91 5.36 -3.85
N GLU A 380 4.00 6.32 -3.99
CA GLU A 380 2.65 6.09 -4.55
C GLU A 380 2.73 5.54 -5.98
N GLN A 381 3.47 6.22 -6.85
CA GLN A 381 3.65 5.80 -8.25
C GLN A 381 4.23 4.37 -8.34
N ARG A 382 5.23 4.03 -7.51
CA ARG A 382 5.77 2.66 -7.43
C ARG A 382 4.72 1.65 -6.99
N ALA A 383 3.85 2.00 -6.04
CA ALA A 383 2.77 1.13 -5.58
C ALA A 383 1.75 0.89 -6.71
N VAL A 384 1.39 1.92 -7.48
CA VAL A 384 0.48 1.79 -8.63
C VAL A 384 1.09 0.89 -9.71
N CYS A 385 2.35 1.11 -10.10
CA CYS A 385 3.04 0.25 -11.06
C CYS A 385 3.13 -1.21 -10.56
N GLU A 386 3.40 -1.42 -9.27
CA GLU A 386 3.41 -2.76 -8.68
C GLU A 386 2.05 -3.44 -8.78
N GLN A 387 0.96 -2.70 -8.54
CA GLN A 387 -0.40 -3.20 -8.70
C GLN A 387 -0.72 -3.57 -10.15
N GLU A 388 -0.31 -2.76 -11.13
CA GLU A 388 -0.44 -3.10 -12.55
C GLU A 388 0.30 -4.40 -12.88
N TYR A 389 1.54 -4.52 -12.42
CA TYR A 389 2.35 -5.71 -12.61
C TYR A 389 1.68 -6.96 -12.02
N ILE A 390 1.26 -6.90 -10.76
CA ILE A 390 0.59 -8.01 -10.08
C ILE A 390 -0.70 -8.39 -10.83
N THR A 391 -1.48 -7.39 -11.26
CA THR A 391 -2.74 -7.62 -11.97
C THR A 391 -2.51 -8.41 -13.26
N PHE A 392 -1.63 -7.92 -14.14
CA PHE A 392 -1.38 -8.56 -15.43
C PHE A 392 -0.61 -9.88 -15.31
N LYS A 393 0.38 -9.98 -14.41
CA LYS A 393 1.28 -11.15 -14.34
C LYS A 393 0.84 -12.25 -13.39
N HIS A 394 0.00 -11.95 -12.41
CA HIS A 394 -0.32 -12.90 -11.34
C HIS A 394 -1.81 -13.13 -11.12
N LEU A 395 -2.67 -12.18 -11.53
CA LEU A 395 -4.11 -12.30 -11.32
C LEU A 395 -4.87 -12.70 -12.59
N LEU A 396 -4.49 -12.12 -13.73
CA LEU A 396 -5.13 -12.37 -15.04
C LEU A 396 -4.40 -13.46 -15.82
N THR A 397 -5.16 -14.26 -16.58
CA THR A 397 -4.59 -15.06 -17.66
C THR A 397 -4.27 -14.17 -18.87
N PRO A 398 -3.42 -14.58 -19.82
CA PRO A 398 -3.14 -13.77 -21.01
C PRO A 398 -4.40 -13.33 -21.78
N PHE A 399 -5.39 -14.23 -21.94
CA PHE A 399 -6.66 -13.88 -22.58
C PHE A 399 -7.48 -12.86 -21.78
N GLN A 400 -7.53 -12.99 -20.46
CA GLN A 400 -8.18 -12.01 -19.59
C GLN A 400 -7.46 -10.65 -19.64
N GLY A 401 -6.12 -10.64 -19.61
CA GLY A 401 -5.31 -9.44 -19.78
C GLY A 401 -5.57 -8.75 -21.12
N GLY A 402 -5.55 -9.52 -22.22
CA GLY A 402 -5.85 -8.98 -23.55
C GLY A 402 -7.26 -8.40 -23.65
N LEU A 403 -8.27 -9.11 -23.13
CA LEU A 403 -9.65 -8.61 -23.14
C LEU A 403 -9.79 -7.34 -22.29
N PHE A 404 -9.18 -7.31 -21.11
CA PHE A 404 -9.17 -6.14 -20.23
C PHE A 404 -8.60 -4.91 -20.95
N VAL A 405 -7.48 -5.05 -21.65
CA VAL A 405 -6.89 -3.97 -22.45
C VAL A 405 -7.84 -3.46 -23.54
N VAL A 406 -8.46 -4.37 -24.30
CA VAL A 406 -9.40 -4.01 -25.37
C VAL A 406 -10.64 -3.31 -24.82
N LYS A 407 -11.10 -3.69 -23.63
CA LYS A 407 -12.28 -3.10 -22.95
C LYS A 407 -11.98 -1.76 -22.28
N ALA A 408 -10.76 -1.57 -21.80
CA ALA A 408 -10.31 -0.30 -21.24
C ALA A 408 -10.27 0.79 -22.31
N PHE A 409 -9.83 0.45 -23.53
CA PHE A 409 -9.73 1.37 -24.67
C PHE A 409 -11.04 2.16 -24.92
N PRO A 410 -11.00 3.49 -25.14
CA PRO A 410 -9.81 4.33 -25.39
C PRO A 410 -9.03 4.75 -24.14
N ASP A 411 -9.45 4.33 -22.96
CA ASP A 411 -8.84 4.74 -21.70
C ASP A 411 -7.65 3.85 -21.33
N HIS A 412 -6.92 4.27 -20.30
CA HIS A 412 -5.85 3.45 -19.72
C HIS A 412 -6.43 2.25 -18.96
N CYS A 413 -5.62 1.22 -18.79
CA CYS A 413 -5.97 0.03 -18.00
C CYS A 413 -5.95 0.34 -16.50
N ASP A 414 -7.05 0.88 -15.97
CA ASP A 414 -7.18 1.17 -14.55
C ASP A 414 -7.35 -0.13 -13.74
N CYS A 415 -6.22 -0.70 -13.31
CA CYS A 415 -6.19 -1.93 -12.54
C CYS A 415 -6.84 -1.76 -11.15
N LEU A 416 -6.80 -0.55 -10.58
CA LEU A 416 -7.42 -0.30 -9.28
C LEU A 416 -8.95 -0.27 -9.40
N ALA A 417 -9.48 0.39 -10.43
CA ALA A 417 -10.91 0.39 -10.72
C ALA A 417 -11.42 -1.02 -11.04
N LEU A 418 -10.68 -1.81 -11.83
CA LEU A 418 -11.04 -3.22 -12.08
C LEU A 418 -11.14 -4.01 -10.77
N VAL A 419 -10.13 -3.90 -9.91
CA VAL A 419 -10.07 -4.65 -8.65
C VAL A 419 -11.14 -4.18 -7.66
N ASN A 420 -11.48 -2.89 -7.65
CA ASN A 420 -12.63 -2.36 -6.91
C ASN A 420 -13.96 -2.90 -7.43
N ALA A 421 -14.14 -2.99 -8.75
CA ALA A 421 -15.33 -3.58 -9.36
C ALA A 421 -15.48 -5.07 -9.00
N VAL A 422 -14.37 -5.83 -8.94
CA VAL A 422 -14.37 -7.21 -8.43
C VAL A 422 -14.81 -7.26 -6.96
N HIS A 423 -14.32 -6.35 -6.12
CA HIS A 423 -14.75 -6.26 -4.73
C HIS A 423 -16.23 -5.93 -4.58
N GLN A 424 -16.78 -5.03 -5.39
CA GLN A 424 -18.20 -4.72 -5.36
C GLN A 424 -19.07 -5.90 -5.81
N LEU A 425 -18.63 -6.65 -6.81
CA LEU A 425 -19.36 -7.82 -7.30
C LEU A 425 -19.31 -9.02 -6.36
N TYR A 426 -18.21 -9.20 -5.62
CA TYR A 426 -17.93 -10.46 -4.93
C TYR A 426 -17.51 -10.33 -3.45
N GLY A 427 -17.24 -9.12 -2.96
CA GLY A 427 -16.70 -8.88 -1.62
C GLY A 427 -17.65 -9.26 -0.49
N ASP A 428 -18.95 -9.04 -0.65
CA ASP A 428 -19.95 -9.34 0.38
C ASP A 428 -20.22 -10.85 0.53
N LEU A 429 -19.92 -11.64 -0.50
CA LEU A 429 -20.16 -13.08 -0.51
C LEU A 429 -19.20 -13.85 0.41
N GLU A 430 -18.00 -13.35 0.66
CA GLU A 430 -16.99 -14.03 1.48
C GLU A 430 -17.25 -13.90 2.99
N VAL A 431 -17.85 -12.80 3.45
CA VAL A 431 -18.19 -12.58 4.87
C VAL A 431 -19.24 -13.60 5.35
N VAL A 432 -20.03 -14.15 4.43
CA VAL A 432 -21.09 -15.13 4.73
C VAL A 432 -20.56 -16.57 4.80
N VAL A 433 -19.46 -16.91 4.12
CA VAL A 433 -18.94 -18.30 4.09
C VAL A 433 -18.01 -18.60 5.28
N GLN A 434 -17.42 -17.58 5.89
CA GLN A 434 -16.57 -17.74 7.09
C GLN A 434 -17.34 -17.64 8.42
N ARG A 435 -18.64 -17.36 8.39
CA ARG A 435 -19.56 -17.42 9.54
C ARG A 435 -20.39 -18.69 9.49
#